data_AF-A0A4S0N2V8-F1
#
_entry.id   AF-A0A4S0N2V8-F1
#
_cell.length_a   1.000
_cell.length_b   1.000
_cell.length_c   1.000
_cell.angle_alpha   90.00
_cell.angle_beta   90.00
_cell.angle_gamma   90.00
#
_symmetry.space_group_name_H-M   'P 1'
#
loop_
_entity.id
_entity.type
_entity.pdbx_description
1 polymer ?
#
loop_
_entity_poly.entity_id
_entity_poly.type
_entity_poly.pdbx_seq_one_letter_code
_entity_poly.pdbx_strand_id
1 'polypeptide(L)'
;AFLKPFDAGAFWRDGKARLFRRDGVLANDGHDEHRIWSRNAGSALGIDPAKRSADDYISTLIAWRRETVNAMCERIEKAHGRDWVSVVGSARKFSECMIYGRYVDDVLAGAGHFHDSVEFCRVHWNGEAL
;
A
#
# COMPACT_ATOMS: atom_id res chain seq x y z
N ALA A 1 11.25 -19.63 18.98
CA ALA A 1 10.38 -20.36 18.02
C ALA A 1 10.47 -19.68 16.66
N PHE A 2 10.43 -20.44 15.55
CA PHE A 2 10.44 -19.91 14.17
C PHE A 2 9.20 -19.04 13.87
N LEU A 3 8.07 -19.34 14.52
CA LEU A 3 6.85 -18.54 14.53
C LEU A 3 6.56 -18.06 15.97
N LYS A 4 6.33 -16.77 16.15
CA LYS A 4 5.85 -16.19 17.43
C LYS A 4 4.31 -16.22 17.49
N PRO A 5 3.69 -16.32 18.67
CA PRO A 5 2.25 -16.09 18.80
C PRO A 5 1.85 -14.76 18.16
N PHE A 6 0.72 -14.76 17.44
CA PHE A 6 0.22 -13.58 16.73
C PHE A 6 -1.28 -13.43 16.97
N ASP A 7 -1.69 -12.24 17.42
CA ASP A 7 -3.09 -11.86 17.59
C ASP A 7 -3.54 -11.03 16.38
N ALA A 8 -4.56 -11.52 15.67
CA ALA A 8 -5.12 -10.79 14.52
C ALA A 8 -5.80 -9.47 14.93
N GLY A 9 -6.16 -9.32 16.21
CA GLY A 9 -6.59 -8.05 16.81
C GLY A 9 -5.57 -6.93 16.65
N ALA A 10 -4.28 -7.25 16.44
CA ALA A 10 -3.23 -6.27 16.18
C ALA A 10 -3.46 -5.43 14.89
N PHE A 11 -4.32 -5.89 13.97
CA PHE A 11 -4.71 -5.12 12.79
C PHE A 11 -5.86 -4.16 13.03
N TRP A 12 -6.42 -4.09 14.24
CA TRP A 12 -7.59 -3.28 14.55
C TRP A 12 -7.35 -2.35 15.73
N ARG A 13 -7.87 -1.13 15.62
CA ARG A 13 -7.92 -0.16 16.72
C ARG A 13 -9.16 0.70 16.56
N ASP A 14 -10.05 0.69 17.56
CA ASP A 14 -11.27 1.51 17.56
C ASP A 14 -12.12 1.38 16.27
N GLY A 15 -12.26 0.14 15.77
CA GLY A 15 -12.99 -0.15 14.53
C GLY A 15 -12.28 0.26 13.23
N LYS A 16 -11.05 0.76 13.32
CA LYS A 16 -10.19 1.11 12.17
C LYS A 16 -9.20 -0.01 11.87
N ALA A 17 -9.00 -0.28 10.59
CA ALA A 17 -8.01 -1.24 10.13
C ALA A 17 -6.62 -0.60 10.07
N ARG A 18 -5.59 -1.37 10.41
CA ARG A 18 -4.21 -0.91 10.35
C ARG A 18 -3.78 -0.71 8.90
N LEU A 19 -3.28 0.48 8.60
CA LEU A 19 -2.51 0.75 7.39
C LEU A 19 -1.03 0.79 7.77
N PHE A 20 -0.25 -0.17 7.25
CA PHE A 20 1.20 -0.08 7.38
C PHE A 20 1.70 1.12 6.58
N ARG A 21 2.48 1.99 7.22
CA ARG A 21 3.09 3.16 6.56
C ARG A 21 4.42 3.53 7.23
N ARG A 22 5.44 3.79 6.42
CA ARG A 22 6.66 4.49 6.83
C ARG A 22 6.66 5.87 6.21
N ASP A 23 6.62 6.88 7.05
CA ASP A 23 6.49 8.27 6.62
C ASP A 23 7.79 8.75 5.96
N GLY A 24 7.68 9.34 4.77
CA GLY A 24 8.77 10.05 4.10
C GLY A 24 9.95 9.21 3.59
N VAL A 25 9.94 7.88 3.73
CA VAL A 25 11.09 7.02 3.38
C VAL A 25 11.48 7.12 1.90
N LEU A 26 10.52 7.33 1.00
CA LEU A 26 10.80 7.44 -0.44
C LEU A 26 11.51 8.74 -0.85
N ALA A 27 11.60 9.71 0.06
CA ALA A 27 12.40 10.92 -0.17
C ALA A 27 13.91 10.65 -0.11
N ASN A 28 14.31 9.52 0.46
CA ASN A 28 15.72 9.12 0.56
C ASN A 28 16.19 8.37 -0.70
N ASP A 29 17.50 8.25 -0.83
CA ASP A 29 18.15 7.47 -1.88
C ASP A 29 17.86 5.96 -1.72
N GLY A 30 18.03 5.18 -2.80
CA GLY A 30 17.88 3.72 -2.78
C GLY A 30 16.45 3.19 -2.95
N HIS A 31 15.45 4.07 -3.12
CA HIS A 31 14.03 3.71 -3.27
C HIS A 31 13.48 3.93 -4.70
N ASP A 32 14.33 3.80 -5.72
CA ASP A 32 13.96 4.13 -7.11
C ASP A 32 12.76 3.33 -7.63
N GLU A 33 12.72 2.03 -7.34
CA GLU A 33 11.62 1.16 -7.74
C GLU A 33 10.32 1.49 -7.01
N HIS A 34 10.39 1.72 -5.70
CA HIS A 34 9.23 2.11 -4.89
C HIS A 34 8.64 3.44 -5.37
N ARG A 35 9.48 4.40 -5.78
CA ARG A 35 9.03 5.66 -6.39
C ARG A 35 8.33 5.43 -7.74
N ILE A 36 8.75 4.44 -8.55
CA ILE A 36 8.03 4.05 -9.77
C ILE A 36 6.66 3.45 -9.40
N TRP A 37 6.63 2.52 -8.44
CA TRP A 37 5.39 1.86 -8.01
C TRP A 37 4.38 2.86 -7.43
N SER A 38 4.84 3.80 -6.59
CA SER A 38 4.02 4.88 -6.04
C SER A 38 3.42 5.76 -7.15
N ARG A 39 4.20 6.15 -8.17
CA ARG A 39 3.68 6.91 -9.33
C ARG A 39 2.64 6.10 -10.12
N ASN A 40 2.91 4.83 -10.38
CA ASN A 40 1.98 3.97 -11.12
C ASN A 40 0.69 3.70 -10.35
N ALA A 41 0.77 3.57 -9.01
CA ALA A 41 -0.40 3.54 -8.13
C ALA A 41 -1.23 4.83 -8.27
N GLY A 42 -0.59 6.00 -8.25
CA GLY A 42 -1.27 7.29 -8.48
C GLY A 42 -2.02 7.33 -9.81
N SER A 43 -1.36 6.90 -10.89
CA SER A 43 -1.96 6.82 -12.23
C SER A 43 -3.16 5.87 -12.27
N ALA A 44 -3.03 4.67 -11.70
CA ALA A 44 -4.13 3.70 -11.64
C ALA A 44 -5.36 4.26 -10.89
N LEU A 45 -5.13 4.98 -9.79
CA LEU A 45 -6.17 5.58 -8.96
C LEU A 45 -6.77 6.89 -9.53
N GLY A 46 -6.24 7.37 -10.66
CA GLY A 46 -6.62 8.65 -11.26
C GLY A 46 -6.31 9.84 -10.35
N ILE A 47 -5.18 9.79 -9.64
CA ILE A 47 -4.66 10.87 -8.81
C ILE A 47 -3.84 11.82 -9.69
N ASP A 48 -3.94 13.13 -9.42
CA ASP A 48 -3.13 14.15 -10.08
C ASP A 48 -1.63 13.79 -10.01
N PRO A 49 -0.91 13.70 -11.15
CA PRO A 49 0.54 13.45 -11.18
C PRO A 49 1.39 14.44 -10.37
N ALA A 50 0.90 15.66 -10.11
CA ALA A 50 1.55 16.63 -9.22
C ALA A 50 1.53 16.19 -7.76
N LYS A 51 0.54 15.36 -7.34
CA LYS A 51 0.43 14.81 -5.99
C LYS A 51 1.35 13.59 -5.84
N ARG A 52 2.60 13.85 -5.48
CA ARG A 52 3.59 12.82 -5.12
C ARG A 52 3.46 12.46 -3.64
N SER A 53 3.57 11.18 -3.33
CA SER A 53 3.72 10.70 -1.95
C SER A 53 5.17 10.26 -1.72
N ALA A 54 5.71 10.61 -0.56
CA ALA A 54 7.02 10.17 -0.10
C ALA A 54 6.93 8.96 0.84
N ASP A 55 5.74 8.42 1.07
CA ASP A 55 5.50 7.37 2.07
C ASP A 55 5.62 5.98 1.45
N ASP A 56 6.10 5.03 2.25
CA ASP A 56 6.26 3.64 1.87
C ASP A 56 5.24 2.76 2.61
N TYR A 57 4.48 1.96 1.86
CA TYR A 57 3.42 1.10 2.39
C TYR A 57 3.80 -0.39 2.38
N ILE A 58 5.05 -0.70 2.01
CA ILE A 58 5.49 -2.07 1.78
C ILE A 58 5.97 -2.71 3.08
N SER A 59 5.30 -3.80 3.44
CA SER A 59 5.75 -4.73 4.48
C SER A 59 5.25 -6.14 4.17
N THR A 60 5.58 -7.06 5.05
CA THR A 60 5.04 -8.43 5.03
C THR A 60 4.08 -8.60 6.20
N LEU A 61 3.11 -9.50 6.06
CA LEU A 61 2.02 -9.70 7.02
C LEU A 61 1.23 -8.40 7.30
N ILE A 62 0.55 -7.93 6.26
CA ILE A 62 -0.34 -6.75 6.28
C ILE A 62 -1.81 -7.17 6.11
N ALA A 63 -2.72 -6.30 6.54
CA ALA A 63 -4.17 -6.52 6.38
C ALA A 63 -4.78 -5.41 5.55
N TRP A 64 -5.78 -5.78 4.74
CA TRP A 64 -6.62 -4.83 4.02
C TRP A 64 -8.09 -5.06 4.36
N ARG A 65 -8.85 -3.96 4.42
CA ARG A 65 -10.29 -4.02 4.65
C ARG A 65 -10.98 -4.29 3.32
N ARG A 66 -11.80 -5.35 3.28
CA ARG A 66 -12.48 -5.81 2.07
C ARG A 66 -13.25 -4.70 1.34
N GLU A 67 -14.04 -3.93 2.08
CA GLU A 67 -14.83 -2.81 1.53
C GLU A 67 -13.94 -1.76 0.87
N THR A 68 -12.80 -1.46 1.48
CA THR A 68 -11.79 -0.52 0.94
C THR A 68 -11.18 -1.06 -0.36
N VAL A 69 -10.82 -2.35 -0.41
CA VAL A 69 -10.26 -2.97 -1.63
C VAL A 69 -11.27 -2.94 -2.78
N ASN A 70 -12.53 -3.28 -2.49
CA ASN A 70 -13.58 -3.24 -3.51
C ASN A 70 -13.77 -1.82 -4.06
N ALA A 71 -13.92 -0.83 -3.18
CA ALA A 71 -14.07 0.57 -3.57
C ALA A 71 -12.83 1.12 -4.30
N MET A 72 -11.64 0.61 -3.99
CA MET A 72 -10.40 0.91 -4.70
C MET A 72 -10.44 0.39 -6.15
N CYS A 73 -10.85 -0.87 -6.36
CA CYS A 73 -11.01 -1.43 -7.69
C CYS A 73 -12.06 -0.67 -8.51
N GLU A 74 -13.22 -0.38 -7.93
CA GLU A 74 -14.28 0.42 -8.57
C GLU A 74 -13.78 1.83 -8.94
N ARG A 75 -12.96 2.45 -8.10
CA ARG A 75 -12.33 3.74 -8.38
C ARG A 75 -11.41 3.66 -9.60
N ILE A 76 -10.59 2.62 -9.70
CA ILE A 76 -9.69 2.39 -10.85
C ILE A 76 -10.52 2.25 -12.12
N GLU A 77 -11.56 1.41 -12.09
CA GLU A 77 -12.44 1.22 -13.25
C GLU A 77 -13.12 2.51 -13.68
N LYS A 78 -13.67 3.26 -12.72
CA LYS A 78 -14.31 4.55 -12.98
C LYS A 78 -13.34 5.59 -13.57
N ALA A 79 -12.09 5.58 -13.15
CA ALA A 79 -11.08 6.52 -13.66
C ALA A 79 -10.64 6.22 -15.10
N HIS A 80 -10.72 4.95 -15.53
CA HIS A 80 -10.16 4.51 -16.81
C HIS A 80 -11.19 3.97 -17.82
N GLY A 81 -12.44 3.73 -17.39
CA GLY A 81 -13.50 3.19 -18.24
C GLY A 81 -13.28 1.74 -18.69
N ARG A 82 -12.47 0.97 -17.96
CA ARG A 82 -12.15 -0.45 -18.24
C ARG A 82 -11.77 -1.20 -16.96
N ASP A 83 -11.79 -2.53 -17.02
CA ASP A 83 -11.50 -3.44 -15.91
C ASP A 83 -10.19 -3.10 -15.16
N TRP A 84 -10.21 -3.15 -13.83
CA TRP A 84 -9.08 -2.74 -12.98
C TRP A 84 -7.83 -3.60 -13.19
N VAL A 85 -7.97 -4.90 -13.48
CA VAL A 85 -6.85 -5.81 -13.73
C VAL A 85 -6.10 -5.34 -14.97
N SER A 86 -6.83 -4.97 -16.03
CA SER A 86 -6.24 -4.44 -17.25
C SER A 86 -5.48 -3.13 -17.03
N VAL A 87 -5.97 -2.26 -16.14
CA VAL A 87 -5.31 -0.99 -15.80
C VAL A 87 -4.01 -1.26 -15.05
N VAL A 88 -4.07 -2.00 -13.94
CA VAL A 88 -2.89 -2.32 -13.12
C VAL A 88 -1.87 -3.11 -13.94
N GLY A 89 -2.31 -4.12 -14.69
CA GLY A 89 -1.47 -4.96 -15.53
C GLY A 89 -0.81 -4.23 -16.71
N SER A 90 -1.36 -3.09 -17.16
CA SER A 90 -0.76 -2.30 -18.22
C SER A 90 0.54 -1.59 -17.81
N ALA A 91 0.75 -1.39 -16.50
CA ALA A 91 1.96 -0.81 -15.93
C ALA A 91 2.71 -1.84 -15.07
N ARG A 92 3.52 -2.70 -15.71
CA ARG A 92 4.20 -3.88 -15.09
C ARG A 92 5.04 -3.61 -13.84
N LYS A 93 5.35 -2.36 -13.51
CA LYS A 93 6.03 -1.97 -12.27
C LYS A 93 5.00 -1.44 -11.28
N PHE A 94 4.33 -2.32 -10.55
CA PHE A 94 3.34 -1.94 -9.55
C PHE A 94 3.57 -2.70 -8.24
N SER A 95 3.01 -2.16 -7.16
CA SER A 95 2.91 -2.82 -5.87
C SER A 95 1.50 -2.64 -5.35
N GLU A 96 0.87 -3.74 -4.99
CA GLU A 96 -0.44 -3.81 -4.37
C GLU A 96 -0.49 -3.03 -3.04
N CYS A 97 0.58 -3.09 -2.24
CA CYS A 97 0.73 -2.28 -1.03
C CYS A 97 0.71 -0.78 -1.34
N MET A 98 1.42 -0.36 -2.39
CA MET A 98 1.46 1.04 -2.82
C MET A 98 0.10 1.52 -3.33
N ILE A 99 -0.61 0.69 -4.12
CA ILE A 99 -1.96 1.03 -4.62
C ILE A 99 -2.92 1.19 -3.45
N TYR A 100 -2.95 0.22 -2.52
CA TYR A 100 -3.84 0.28 -1.35
C TYR A 100 -3.53 1.47 -0.45
N GLY A 101 -2.26 1.67 -0.10
CA GLY A 101 -1.83 2.76 0.78
C GLY A 101 -2.14 4.13 0.21
N ARG A 102 -1.81 4.36 -1.07
CA ARG A 102 -2.16 5.61 -1.75
C ARG A 102 -3.66 5.80 -1.88
N TYR A 103 -4.45 4.74 -2.10
CA TYR A 103 -5.90 4.88 -2.10
C TYR A 103 -6.43 5.38 -0.75
N VAL A 104 -5.97 4.77 0.35
CA VAL A 104 -6.40 5.17 1.69
C VAL A 104 -5.96 6.60 2.02
N ASP A 105 -4.70 6.95 1.79
CA ASP A 105 -4.17 8.26 2.21
C ASP A 105 -4.54 9.39 1.23
N ASP A 106 -4.44 9.15 -0.08
CA ASP A 106 -4.66 10.20 -1.07
C ASP A 106 -6.13 10.41 -1.45
N VAL A 107 -6.97 9.36 -1.41
CA VAL A 107 -8.37 9.39 -1.85
C VAL A 107 -9.33 9.37 -0.68
N LEU A 108 -9.08 8.55 0.34
CA LEU A 108 -9.95 8.45 1.52
C LEU A 108 -9.52 9.34 2.69
N ALA A 109 -8.37 10.02 2.60
CA ALA A 109 -7.80 10.81 3.69
C ALA A 109 -7.70 10.02 5.03
N GLY A 110 -7.33 8.74 4.94
CA GLY A 110 -7.18 7.86 6.10
C GLY A 110 -8.49 7.30 6.67
N ALA A 111 -9.64 7.53 6.03
CA ALA A 111 -10.93 7.06 6.56
C ALA A 111 -10.93 5.54 6.79
N GLY A 112 -11.42 5.12 7.96
CA GLY A 112 -11.48 3.71 8.36
C GLY A 112 -10.14 3.07 8.71
N HIS A 113 -9.05 3.85 8.75
CA HIS A 113 -7.70 3.33 9.02
C HIS A 113 -6.95 4.11 10.10
N PHE A 114 -5.96 3.45 10.69
CA PHE A 114 -4.93 4.08 11.51
C PHE A 114 -3.54 3.68 10.97
N HIS A 115 -2.58 4.59 11.06
CA HIS A 115 -1.20 4.33 10.62
C HIS A 115 -0.37 3.69 11.72
N ASP A 116 0.53 2.80 11.32
CA ASP A 116 1.51 2.18 12.19
C ASP A 116 2.66 1.61 11.32
N SER A 117 3.91 1.73 11.77
CA SER A 117 5.11 1.32 11.03
C SER A 117 5.77 0.04 11.56
N VAL A 118 5.18 -0.60 12.58
CA VAL A 118 5.70 -1.84 13.18
C VAL A 118 5.64 -2.99 12.16
N GLU A 119 6.75 -3.68 11.96
CA GLU A 119 6.77 -4.89 11.16
C GLU A 119 6.43 -6.11 12.01
N PHE A 120 5.43 -6.89 11.59
CA PHE A 120 5.04 -8.08 12.34
C PHE A 120 5.92 -9.29 12.03
N CYS A 121 6.57 -9.29 10.87
CA CYS A 121 7.53 -10.30 10.45
C CYS A 121 8.89 -9.67 10.15
N ARG A 122 9.96 -10.43 10.38
CA ARG A 122 11.30 -10.03 9.95
C ARG A 122 11.41 -10.27 8.46
N VAL A 123 11.81 -9.25 7.72
CA VAL A 123 11.88 -9.30 6.27
C VAL A 123 13.32 -9.47 5.81
N HIS A 124 13.56 -10.50 5.01
CA HIS A 124 14.87 -10.81 4.43
C HIS A 124 14.80 -10.62 2.91
N TRP A 125 14.72 -9.36 2.47
CA TRP A 125 14.85 -9.02 1.05
C TRP A 125 16.30 -9.05 0.58
N ASN A 126 17.21 -8.65 1.47
CA ASN A 126 18.64 -8.53 1.22
C ASN A 126 19.40 -9.25 2.35
N GLY A 127 20.55 -9.86 2.03
CA GLY A 127 21.43 -10.53 2.99
C GLY A 127 21.97 -11.86 2.46
N GLU A 128 22.88 -12.47 3.21
CA GLU A 128 23.39 -13.82 2.89
C GLU A 128 22.28 -14.87 3.13
N ALA A 129 22.25 -15.89 2.27
CA ALA A 129 21.38 -17.03 2.48
C ALA A 129 21.80 -17.75 3.77
N LEU A 130 20.80 -18.12 4.59
CA LEU A 130 20.99 -18.93 5.79
C LEU A 130 21.35 -20.38 5.44
#